data_AF-A0A7W2MT98-F1
#
_entry.id   AF-A0A7W2MT98-F1
#
_cell.length_a   1.000
_cell.length_b   1.000
_cell.length_c   1.000
_cell.angle_alpha   90.00
_cell.angle_beta   90.00
_cell.angle_gamma   90.00
#
_symmetry.space_group_name_H-M   'P 1'
#
loop_
_entity.id
_entity.type
_entity.pdbx_description
1 polymer ?
#
loop_
_entity_poly.entity_id
_entity_poly.type
_entity_poly.pdbx_seq_one_letter_code
_entity_poly.pdbx_strand_id
1 'polypeptide(L)'
;MTKQKISFEQRYDEIGQTLKSYFATLDLAQKTFVNYCKFNGRLLFIEEQRFNEKEQGFSEQYKIVTALQKVLALEYNDAPSSFALPGSTETFHAVIALPTECEETIMDINETKHLIGELLASTVDARTKVDGNWTPMNKELLRAIGRPRANIKQVKRRLNVHKQQYSRISYSGTWQRPNYRKTYEDVKALLSQFTSEQAKYDRETLEKYKHLKTFALYYDKHYSSMDGNFKLKEPVIIKHKDGSESEKSILTQKISSPIYLLCEGDVKDVDVEVRYKIKENKNTRSSFKVVIGEKPILRSVPVYLYHEE
;
A
#
# COMPACT_ATOMS: atom_id res chain seq x y z
N MET A 1 19.13 -7.28 -25.77
CA MET A 1 19.30 -8.64 -25.23
C MET A 1 17.94 -9.28 -25.10
N THR A 2 17.69 -10.38 -25.82
CA THR A 2 16.46 -11.15 -25.74
C THR A 2 16.41 -11.86 -24.38
N LYS A 3 15.49 -11.46 -23.50
CA LYS A 3 15.22 -12.19 -22.25
C LYS A 3 14.89 -13.65 -22.63
N GLN A 4 15.70 -14.60 -22.16
CA GLN A 4 15.51 -16.03 -22.39
C GLN A 4 14.09 -16.42 -21.96
N LYS A 5 13.37 -17.21 -22.78
CA LYS A 5 12.03 -17.70 -22.42
C LYS A 5 12.19 -18.78 -21.35
N ILE A 6 11.95 -18.40 -20.10
CA ILE A 6 11.90 -19.33 -18.96
C ILE A 6 10.52 -20.01 -18.94
N SER A 7 10.48 -21.33 -18.78
CA SER A 7 9.21 -22.06 -18.67
C SER A 7 8.55 -21.83 -17.30
N PHE A 8 7.28 -22.21 -17.17
CA PHE A 8 6.60 -22.13 -15.87
C PHE A 8 7.25 -23.07 -14.84
N GLU A 9 7.54 -24.30 -15.25
CA GLU A 9 8.14 -25.36 -14.42
C GLU A 9 9.50 -24.92 -13.91
N GLN A 10 10.36 -24.41 -14.81
CA GLN A 10 11.66 -23.86 -14.44
C GLN A 10 11.51 -22.76 -13.39
N ARG A 11 10.55 -21.85 -13.57
CA ARG A 11 10.36 -20.76 -12.62
C ARG A 11 9.75 -21.21 -11.29
N TYR A 12 8.88 -22.21 -11.34
CA TYR A 12 8.31 -22.83 -10.14
C TYR A 12 9.38 -23.56 -9.34
N ASP A 13 10.30 -24.26 -9.99
CA ASP A 13 11.43 -24.92 -9.34
C ASP A 13 12.40 -23.90 -8.73
N GLU A 14 12.65 -22.78 -9.41
CA GLU A 14 13.54 -21.71 -8.93
C GLU A 14 13.01 -20.98 -7.70
N ILE A 15 11.72 -20.57 -7.70
CA ILE A 15 11.19 -19.67 -6.66
C ILE A 15 9.92 -20.16 -5.97
N GLY A 16 9.20 -21.13 -6.54
CA GLY A 16 7.89 -21.58 -6.07
C GLY A 16 7.94 -22.20 -4.67
N GLN A 17 8.89 -23.09 -4.41
CA GLN A 17 9.04 -23.72 -3.09
C GLN A 17 9.44 -22.71 -2.00
N THR A 18 10.38 -21.82 -2.31
CA THR A 18 10.80 -20.75 -1.40
C THR A 18 9.65 -19.80 -1.10
N LEU A 19 8.89 -19.41 -2.13
CA LEU A 19 7.71 -18.57 -2.00
C LEU A 19 6.65 -19.23 -1.11
N LYS A 20 6.40 -20.53 -1.32
CA LYS A 20 5.47 -21.32 -0.47
C LYS A 20 5.90 -21.32 0.99
N SER A 21 7.20 -21.53 1.25
CA SER A 21 7.77 -21.49 2.60
C SER A 21 7.58 -20.12 3.24
N TYR A 22 7.95 -19.03 2.56
CA TYR A 22 7.76 -17.67 3.09
C TYR A 22 6.30 -17.33 3.37
N PHE A 23 5.35 -17.76 2.54
CA PHE A 23 3.93 -17.58 2.84
C PHE A 23 3.47 -18.36 4.07
N ALA A 24 4.01 -19.55 4.33
CA ALA A 24 3.71 -20.31 5.53
C ALA A 24 4.31 -19.65 6.78
N THR A 25 5.58 -19.22 6.71
CA THR A 25 6.25 -18.48 7.78
C THR A 25 5.52 -17.17 8.09
N LEU A 26 5.12 -16.42 7.06
CA LEU A 26 4.38 -15.17 7.23
C LEU A 26 3.02 -15.40 7.89
N ASP A 27 2.27 -16.43 7.49
CA ASP A 27 0.98 -16.77 8.10
C ASP A 27 1.12 -17.10 9.59
N LEU A 28 2.12 -17.91 9.94
CA LEU A 28 2.40 -18.25 11.34
C LEU A 28 2.81 -17.02 12.15
N ALA A 29 3.77 -16.25 11.65
CA ALA A 29 4.27 -15.05 12.33
C ALA A 29 3.14 -14.01 12.53
N GLN A 30 2.29 -13.79 11.52
CA GLN A 30 1.15 -12.89 11.64
C GLN A 30 0.11 -13.39 12.64
N LYS A 31 -0.21 -14.69 12.68
CA LYS A 31 -1.12 -15.25 13.70
C LYS A 31 -0.58 -15.09 15.11
N THR A 32 0.71 -15.38 15.31
CA THR A 32 1.39 -15.16 16.59
C THR A 32 1.37 -13.70 16.98
N PHE A 33 1.68 -12.79 16.06
CA PHE A 33 1.67 -11.36 16.30
C PHE A 33 0.27 -10.81 16.62
N VAL A 34 -0.78 -11.28 15.94
CA VAL A 34 -2.17 -10.91 16.25
C VAL A 34 -2.54 -11.34 17.66
N ASN A 35 -2.19 -12.56 18.07
CA ASN A 35 -2.43 -13.04 19.43
C ASN A 35 -1.61 -12.26 20.45
N TYR A 36 -0.36 -11.93 20.16
CA TYR A 36 0.46 -11.08 21.01
C TYR A 36 -0.19 -9.71 21.22
N CYS A 37 -0.62 -9.05 20.13
CA CYS A 37 -1.32 -7.76 20.20
C CYS A 37 -2.62 -7.84 21.01
N LYS A 38 -3.35 -8.96 20.92
CA LYS A 38 -4.59 -9.19 21.66
C LYS A 38 -4.36 -9.15 23.18
N PHE A 39 -3.26 -9.71 23.66
CA PHE A 39 -3.01 -9.88 25.10
C PHE A 39 -2.14 -8.78 25.69
N ASN A 40 -1.20 -8.24 24.91
CA ASN A 40 -0.20 -7.28 25.37
C ASN A 40 -0.40 -5.86 24.81
N GLY A 41 -1.29 -5.71 23.82
CA GLY A 41 -1.55 -4.43 23.19
C GLY A 41 -2.61 -3.61 23.92
N ARG A 42 -2.44 -2.30 23.88
CA ARG A 42 -3.45 -1.32 24.29
C ARG A 42 -3.92 -0.55 23.06
N LEU A 43 -5.23 -0.44 22.91
CA LEU A 43 -5.82 0.31 21.81
C LEU A 43 -5.86 1.80 22.16
N LEU A 44 -5.02 2.61 21.51
CA LEU A 44 -5.01 4.07 21.70
C LEU A 44 -6.03 4.77 20.79
N PHE A 45 -6.32 4.17 19.65
CA PHE A 45 -7.29 4.68 18.69
C PHE A 45 -7.70 3.58 17.71
N ILE A 46 -8.98 3.61 17.31
CA ILE A 46 -9.47 2.90 16.14
C ILE A 46 -10.63 3.66 15.49
N GLU A 47 -10.81 3.49 14.19
CA GLU A 47 -12.01 3.93 13.48
C GLU A 47 -13.26 3.15 13.91
N GLU A 48 -13.93 3.59 14.96
CA GLU A 48 -15.15 2.96 15.49
C GLU A 48 -16.26 2.80 14.42
N GLN A 49 -16.37 3.74 13.47
CA GLN A 49 -17.33 3.69 12.37
C GLN A 49 -17.15 2.49 11.42
N ARG A 50 -16.03 1.76 11.52
CA ARG A 50 -15.76 0.54 10.74
C ARG A 50 -16.30 -0.72 11.40
N PHE A 51 -16.83 -0.59 12.61
CA PHE A 51 -17.55 -1.63 13.34
C PHE A 51 -19.05 -1.38 13.26
N ASN A 52 -19.84 -2.46 13.24
CA ASN A 52 -21.29 -2.30 13.36
C ASN A 52 -21.67 -1.82 14.78
N GLU A 53 -22.91 -1.34 14.95
CA GLU A 53 -23.38 -0.76 16.22
C GLU A 53 -23.19 -1.70 17.42
N LYS A 54 -23.27 -3.03 17.22
CA LYS A 54 -23.03 -4.01 18.30
C LYS A 54 -21.54 -4.14 18.62
N GLU A 55 -20.70 -4.21 17.59
CA GLU A 55 -19.25 -4.38 17.70
C GLU A 55 -18.54 -3.15 18.28
N GLN A 56 -19.12 -1.95 18.15
CA GLN A 56 -18.58 -0.72 18.76
C GLN A 56 -18.49 -0.82 20.30
N GLY A 57 -19.37 -1.61 20.94
CA GLY A 57 -19.33 -1.84 22.39
C GLY A 57 -18.38 -2.97 22.83
N PHE A 58 -17.73 -3.66 21.90
CA PHE A 58 -16.90 -4.82 22.23
C PHE A 58 -15.53 -4.39 22.79
N SER A 59 -14.86 -5.34 23.43
CA SER A 59 -13.59 -5.09 24.11
C SER A 59 -12.47 -4.66 23.15
N GLU A 60 -11.45 -3.98 23.69
CA GLU A 60 -10.26 -3.60 22.91
C GLU A 60 -9.59 -4.81 22.25
N GLN A 61 -9.54 -5.95 22.94
CA GLN A 61 -8.95 -7.18 22.39
C GLN A 61 -9.70 -7.65 21.14
N TYR A 62 -11.03 -7.59 21.15
CA TYR A 62 -11.84 -7.92 19.98
C TYR A 62 -11.56 -6.96 18.83
N LYS A 63 -11.51 -5.65 19.11
CA LYS A 63 -11.27 -4.60 18.11
C LYS A 63 -9.87 -4.73 17.49
N ILE A 64 -8.84 -5.00 18.30
CA ILE A 64 -7.47 -5.27 17.85
C ILE A 64 -7.44 -6.46 16.90
N VAL A 65 -7.99 -7.62 17.31
CA VAL A 65 -7.98 -8.84 16.48
C VAL A 65 -8.71 -8.60 15.16
N THR A 66 -9.90 -8.00 15.22
CA THR A 66 -10.71 -7.72 14.03
C THR A 66 -9.99 -6.78 13.07
N ALA A 67 -9.33 -5.75 13.58
CA ALA A 67 -8.55 -4.82 12.76
C ALA A 67 -7.35 -5.49 12.10
N LEU A 68 -6.57 -6.24 12.88
CA LEU A 68 -5.37 -6.89 12.40
C LEU A 68 -5.66 -8.00 11.39
N GLN A 69 -6.74 -8.77 11.57
CA GLN A 69 -7.17 -9.78 10.60
C GLN A 69 -7.45 -9.19 9.21
N LYS A 70 -7.99 -7.96 9.14
CA LYS A 70 -8.20 -7.27 7.85
C LYS A 70 -6.90 -6.72 7.27
N VAL A 71 -6.04 -6.13 8.09
CA VAL A 71 -4.79 -5.49 7.62
C VAL A 71 -3.75 -6.53 7.21
N LEU A 72 -3.67 -7.65 7.94
CA LEU A 72 -2.70 -8.71 7.72
C LEU A 72 -3.21 -9.84 6.83
N ALA A 73 -4.41 -9.70 6.26
CA ALA A 73 -5.01 -10.70 5.39
C ALA A 73 -4.07 -11.09 4.24
N LEU A 74 -3.64 -12.35 4.23
CA LEU A 74 -2.83 -12.92 3.15
C LEU A 74 -3.65 -13.23 1.90
N GLU A 75 -4.97 -13.33 2.02
CA GLU A 75 -5.90 -13.63 0.93
C GLU A 75 -7.09 -12.69 0.97
N TYR A 76 -7.72 -12.47 -0.19
CA TYR A 76 -8.98 -11.73 -0.25
C TYR A 76 -10.13 -12.55 0.35
N ASN A 77 -11.02 -11.87 1.06
CA ASN A 77 -12.27 -12.46 1.52
C ASN A 77 -13.33 -12.34 0.42
N ASP A 78 -13.96 -13.46 0.07
CA ASP A 78 -15.03 -13.51 -0.93
C ASP A 78 -16.42 -13.38 -0.31
N ALA A 79 -16.55 -13.36 1.02
CA ALA A 79 -17.83 -13.13 1.69
C ALA A 79 -18.27 -11.68 1.43
N PRO A 80 -19.33 -11.45 0.63
CA PRO A 80 -19.84 -10.11 0.42
C PRO A 80 -20.47 -9.63 1.72
N SER A 81 -20.05 -8.48 2.22
CA SER A 81 -20.79 -7.74 3.24
C SER A 81 -21.04 -6.33 2.76
N SER A 82 -22.02 -5.65 3.37
CA SER A 82 -22.30 -4.23 3.12
C SER A 82 -21.08 -3.31 3.31
N PHE A 83 -20.01 -3.80 3.97
CA PHE A 83 -18.78 -3.08 4.26
C PHE A 83 -17.53 -3.69 3.61
N ALA A 84 -17.66 -4.78 2.84
CA ALA A 84 -16.55 -5.45 2.19
C ALA A 84 -16.97 -5.96 0.81
N LEU A 85 -16.65 -5.17 -0.22
CA LEU A 85 -16.72 -5.63 -1.60
C LEU A 85 -15.64 -6.72 -1.82
N PRO A 86 -15.93 -7.77 -2.63
CA PRO A 86 -14.93 -8.76 -3.01
C PRO A 86 -13.68 -8.08 -3.60
N GLY A 87 -12.50 -8.40 -3.08
CA GLY A 87 -11.24 -7.76 -3.49
C GLY A 87 -10.96 -6.38 -2.88
N SER A 88 -11.78 -5.92 -1.92
CA SER A 88 -11.53 -4.67 -1.19
C SER A 88 -10.25 -4.76 -0.35
N THR A 89 -9.48 -3.67 -0.34
CA THR A 89 -8.33 -3.46 0.56
C THR A 89 -8.66 -2.46 1.67
N GLU A 90 -9.93 -2.27 1.98
CA GLU A 90 -10.34 -1.40 3.08
C GLU A 90 -9.70 -1.89 4.39
N THR A 91 -8.88 -1.01 4.97
CA THR A 91 -8.15 -1.27 6.21
C THR A 91 -8.71 -0.41 7.33
N PHE A 92 -8.58 -0.87 8.56
CA PHE A 92 -8.81 -0.03 9.73
C PHE A 92 -7.66 0.96 9.90
N HIS A 93 -7.98 2.22 10.24
CA HIS A 93 -7.04 3.14 10.87
C HIS A 93 -7.00 2.91 12.39
N ALA A 94 -5.83 2.57 12.93
CA ALA A 94 -5.66 2.25 14.34
C ALA A 94 -4.26 2.64 14.86
N VAL A 95 -4.18 3.00 16.13
CA VAL A 95 -2.92 3.13 16.88
C VAL A 95 -2.95 2.12 18.02
N ILE A 96 -1.96 1.25 18.06
CA ILE A 96 -1.83 0.21 19.08
C ILE A 96 -0.50 0.42 19.78
N ALA A 97 -0.52 0.61 21.11
CA ALA A 97 0.68 0.55 21.92
C ALA A 97 1.03 -0.90 22.22
N LEU A 98 2.31 -1.24 22.07
CA LEU A 98 2.86 -2.57 22.32
C LEU A 98 4.18 -2.46 23.11
N PRO A 99 4.55 -3.48 23.89
CA PRO A 99 5.88 -3.57 24.47
C PRO A 99 6.99 -3.66 23.40
N THR A 100 8.18 -3.16 23.69
CA THR A 100 9.34 -3.17 22.76
C THR A 100 9.80 -4.56 22.35
N GLU A 101 9.59 -5.59 23.18
CA GLU A 101 9.98 -6.98 22.88
C GLU A 101 9.33 -7.53 21.59
N CYS A 102 8.22 -6.96 21.12
CA CYS A 102 7.60 -7.38 19.85
C CYS A 102 8.28 -6.81 18.59
N GLU A 103 9.28 -5.93 18.74
CA GLU A 103 10.00 -5.31 17.63
C GLU A 103 10.59 -6.35 16.67
N GLU A 104 11.24 -7.37 17.22
CA GLU A 104 11.85 -8.45 16.43
C GLU A 104 10.81 -9.20 15.60
N THR A 105 9.68 -9.58 16.20
CA THR A 105 8.58 -10.23 15.47
C THR A 105 8.04 -9.35 14.33
N ILE A 106 7.94 -8.03 14.54
CA ILE A 106 7.49 -7.11 13.50
C ILE A 106 8.55 -6.99 12.39
N MET A 107 9.83 -6.92 12.74
CA MET A 107 10.94 -6.91 11.78
C MET A 107 10.93 -8.18 10.92
N ASP A 108 10.76 -9.36 11.52
CA ASP A 108 10.68 -10.64 10.81
C ASP A 108 9.50 -10.70 9.84
N ILE A 109 8.33 -10.21 10.28
CA ILE A 109 7.16 -10.10 9.39
C ILE A 109 7.47 -9.17 8.22
N ASN A 110 8.04 -7.99 8.48
CA ASN A 110 8.38 -7.01 7.44
C ASN A 110 9.43 -7.53 6.46
N GLU A 111 10.42 -8.29 6.94
CA GLU A 111 11.45 -8.91 6.12
C GLU A 111 10.88 -10.04 5.27
N THR A 112 10.10 -10.94 5.85
CA THR A 112 9.43 -12.02 5.10
C THR A 112 8.52 -11.45 4.00
N LYS A 113 7.79 -10.37 4.29
CA LYS A 113 6.99 -9.64 3.29
C LYS A 113 7.85 -9.04 2.17
N HIS A 114 9.01 -8.51 2.51
CA HIS A 114 9.96 -7.96 1.54
C HIS A 114 10.48 -9.06 0.61
N LEU A 115 10.95 -10.17 1.15
CA LEU A 115 11.47 -11.33 0.40
C LEU A 115 10.43 -11.91 -0.56
N ILE A 116 9.17 -12.06 -0.12
CA ILE A 116 8.06 -12.44 -1.01
C ILE A 116 7.90 -11.43 -2.15
N GLY A 117 7.99 -10.14 -1.83
CA GLY A 117 7.88 -9.05 -2.79
C GLY A 117 8.97 -9.09 -3.86
N GLU A 118 10.21 -9.39 -3.48
CA GLU A 118 11.37 -9.51 -4.37
C GLU A 118 11.27 -10.72 -5.30
N LEU A 119 10.93 -11.90 -4.75
CA LEU A 119 10.73 -13.11 -5.55
C LEU A 119 9.67 -12.90 -6.64
N LEU A 120 8.53 -12.31 -6.27
CA LEU A 120 7.45 -11.99 -7.21
C LEU A 120 7.80 -10.86 -8.19
N ALA A 121 8.71 -9.95 -7.83
CA ALA A 121 9.17 -8.87 -8.70
C ALA A 121 9.93 -9.42 -9.91
N SER A 122 10.68 -10.51 -9.71
CA SER A 122 11.47 -11.18 -10.75
C SER A 122 10.62 -11.75 -11.90
N THR A 123 9.30 -11.87 -11.70
CA THR A 123 8.34 -12.51 -12.60
C THR A 123 7.20 -11.59 -13.05
N VAL A 124 7.26 -10.29 -12.75
CA VAL A 124 6.20 -9.31 -13.09
C VAL A 124 5.93 -9.23 -14.59
N ASP A 125 7.00 -9.21 -15.40
CA ASP A 125 6.91 -9.13 -16.87
C ASP A 125 6.70 -10.51 -17.52
N ALA A 126 6.82 -11.59 -16.75
CA ALA A 126 6.73 -12.95 -17.27
C ALA A 126 5.27 -13.37 -17.51
N ARG A 127 5.09 -14.18 -18.55
CA ARG A 127 3.81 -14.78 -18.94
C ARG A 127 4.04 -16.26 -19.22
N THR A 128 3.07 -17.09 -18.88
CA THR A 128 3.06 -18.52 -19.23
C THR A 128 1.77 -18.87 -19.97
N LYS A 129 1.75 -19.94 -20.75
CA LYS A 129 0.53 -20.45 -21.39
C LYS A 129 -0.13 -21.47 -20.47
N VAL A 130 -1.41 -21.26 -20.18
CA VAL A 130 -2.29 -22.21 -19.47
C VAL A 130 -3.54 -22.39 -20.33
N ASP A 131 -3.85 -23.63 -20.70
CA ASP A 131 -4.97 -23.98 -21.58
C ASP A 131 -5.01 -23.14 -22.88
N GLY A 132 -3.84 -22.95 -23.48
CA GLY A 132 -3.66 -22.15 -24.70
C GLY A 132 -3.66 -20.63 -24.49
N ASN A 133 -4.02 -20.14 -23.30
CA ASN A 133 -4.13 -18.72 -22.98
C ASN A 133 -2.89 -18.20 -22.23
N TRP A 134 -2.39 -17.02 -22.62
CA TRP A 134 -1.29 -16.38 -21.90
C TRP A 134 -1.79 -15.76 -20.58
N THR A 135 -1.21 -16.21 -19.47
CA THR A 135 -1.52 -15.73 -18.12
C THR A 135 -0.29 -15.11 -17.46
N PRO A 136 -0.45 -14.13 -16.55
CA PRO A 136 0.65 -13.62 -15.72
C PRO A 136 1.31 -14.73 -14.91
N MET A 137 2.64 -14.85 -15.00
CA MET A 137 3.41 -15.88 -14.29
C MET A 137 3.14 -15.86 -12.79
N ASN A 138 3.09 -14.67 -12.18
CA ASN A 138 2.76 -14.50 -10.76
C ASN A 138 1.42 -15.13 -10.38
N LYS A 139 0.40 -15.02 -11.24
CA LYS A 139 -0.92 -15.56 -10.96
C LYS A 139 -0.88 -17.08 -10.89
N GLU A 140 -0.16 -17.71 -11.82
CA GLU A 140 -0.02 -19.17 -11.88
C GLU A 140 0.90 -19.72 -10.79
N LEU A 141 2.01 -19.02 -10.48
CA LEU A 141 2.89 -19.39 -9.37
C LEU A 141 2.12 -19.38 -8.05
N LEU A 142 1.35 -18.33 -7.78
CA LEU A 142 0.52 -18.22 -6.59
C LEU A 142 -0.55 -19.32 -6.53
N ARG A 143 -1.17 -19.66 -7.67
CA ARG A 143 -2.11 -20.79 -7.75
C ARG A 143 -1.41 -22.12 -7.42
N ALA A 144 -0.24 -22.38 -8.01
CA ALA A 144 0.48 -23.63 -7.84
C ALA A 144 0.98 -23.85 -6.40
N ILE A 145 1.34 -22.79 -5.69
CA ILE A 145 1.69 -22.88 -4.25
C ILE A 145 0.47 -22.96 -3.32
N GLY A 146 -0.75 -23.04 -3.87
CA GLY A 146 -2.00 -23.12 -3.09
C GLY A 146 -2.51 -21.78 -2.57
N ARG A 147 -2.07 -20.65 -3.14
CA ARG A 147 -2.46 -19.27 -2.77
C ARG A 147 -3.14 -18.50 -3.92
N PRO A 148 -4.17 -19.06 -4.60
CA PRO A 148 -4.77 -18.43 -5.79
C PRO A 148 -5.41 -17.06 -5.52
N ARG A 149 -5.77 -16.77 -4.26
CA ARG A 149 -6.40 -15.52 -3.82
C ARG A 149 -5.46 -14.60 -3.05
N ALA A 150 -4.15 -14.78 -3.18
CA ALA A 150 -3.17 -14.00 -2.43
C ALA A 150 -3.42 -12.48 -2.57
N ASN A 151 -3.55 -11.81 -1.43
CA ASN A 151 -3.70 -10.37 -1.34
C ASN A 151 -2.33 -9.70 -1.38
N ILE A 152 -1.69 -9.70 -2.55
CA ILE A 152 -0.33 -9.20 -2.74
C ILE A 152 -0.15 -7.74 -2.28
N LYS A 153 -1.24 -6.94 -2.28
CA LYS A 153 -1.22 -5.58 -1.74
C LYS A 153 -0.96 -5.56 -0.24
N GLN A 154 -1.66 -6.39 0.53
CA GLN A 154 -1.42 -6.49 1.98
C GLN A 154 -0.13 -7.23 2.31
N VAL A 155 0.23 -8.26 1.52
CA VAL A 155 1.52 -8.95 1.68
C VAL A 155 2.67 -7.95 1.56
N LYS A 156 2.68 -7.08 0.54
CA LYS A 156 3.73 -6.07 0.36
C LYS A 156 3.64 -4.88 1.32
N ARG A 157 2.54 -4.70 2.04
CA ARG A 157 2.37 -3.60 3.00
C ARG A 157 3.14 -3.92 4.29
N ARG A 158 4.08 -3.04 4.63
CA ARG A 158 4.86 -3.09 5.87
C ARG A 158 4.01 -2.69 7.08
N LEU A 159 4.28 -3.35 8.21
CA LEU A 159 3.85 -2.93 9.53
C LEU A 159 4.60 -1.66 9.91
N ASN A 160 3.87 -0.62 10.33
CA ASN A 160 4.43 0.71 10.58
C ASN A 160 4.75 0.90 12.07
N VAL A 161 6.04 0.80 12.40
CA VAL A 161 6.52 0.79 13.79
C VAL A 161 7.13 2.13 14.15
N HIS A 162 6.86 2.55 15.37
CA HIS A 162 7.33 3.80 15.94
C HIS A 162 7.74 3.63 17.39
N LYS A 163 8.80 4.34 17.81
CA LYS A 163 9.12 4.51 19.24
C LYS A 163 8.11 5.42 19.92
N GLN A 164 7.88 5.22 21.22
CA GLN A 164 7.01 6.06 22.06
C GLN A 164 7.62 7.44 22.38
N GLN A 165 7.88 8.27 21.36
CA GLN A 165 8.49 9.59 21.49
C GLN A 165 7.55 10.74 21.14
N TYR A 166 6.27 10.45 20.91
CA TYR A 166 5.30 11.42 20.41
C TYR A 166 4.35 11.88 21.52
N SER A 167 4.05 13.18 21.53
CA SER A 167 2.98 13.78 22.32
C SER A 167 1.64 13.71 21.59
N ARG A 168 1.65 13.69 20.26
CA ARG A 168 0.45 13.59 19.43
C ARG A 168 0.70 12.86 18.12
N ILE A 169 -0.24 12.02 17.72
CA ILE A 169 -0.32 11.41 16.39
C ILE A 169 -1.57 11.93 15.70
N SER A 170 -1.43 12.51 14.52
CA SER A 170 -2.56 13.00 13.73
C SER A 170 -2.59 12.32 12.37
N TYR A 171 -3.70 11.64 12.08
CA TYR A 171 -4.01 11.10 10.77
C TYR A 171 -4.72 12.15 9.93
N SER A 172 -4.19 12.39 8.74
CA SER A 172 -4.88 13.12 7.70
C SER A 172 -5.01 12.25 6.47
N GLY A 173 -6.25 11.83 6.17
CA GLY A 173 -6.59 11.22 4.90
C GLY A 173 -6.74 12.30 3.84
N THR A 174 -6.11 12.08 2.69
CA THR A 174 -6.29 12.92 1.50
C THR A 174 -6.70 12.02 0.34
N TRP A 175 -7.72 12.44 -0.41
CA TRP A 175 -8.01 11.78 -1.69
C TRP A 175 -6.93 12.17 -2.68
N GLN A 176 -6.14 11.18 -3.07
CA GLN A 176 -5.12 11.32 -4.08
C GLN A 176 -5.57 10.62 -5.34
N ARG A 177 -5.35 11.27 -6.46
CA ARG A 177 -5.43 10.67 -7.78
C ARG A 177 -3.98 10.45 -8.24
N PRO A 178 -3.48 9.20 -8.30
CA PRO A 178 -2.14 8.92 -8.79
C PRO A 178 -1.99 9.47 -10.20
N ASN A 179 -1.02 10.37 -10.39
CA ASN A 179 -0.66 10.90 -11.68
C ASN A 179 0.67 10.29 -12.12
N TYR A 180 0.65 9.55 -13.22
CA TYR A 180 1.84 8.95 -13.79
C TYR A 180 2.34 9.84 -14.94
N ARG A 181 3.51 10.45 -14.76
CA ARG A 181 4.21 11.15 -15.85
C ARG A 181 4.74 10.09 -16.82
N LYS A 182 4.29 10.12 -18.06
CA LYS A 182 4.66 9.16 -19.13
C LYS A 182 5.28 9.89 -20.30
N THR A 183 6.32 9.32 -20.91
CA THR A 183 6.88 9.82 -22.16
C THR A 183 5.99 9.43 -23.35
N TYR A 184 6.24 10.04 -24.51
CA TYR A 184 5.61 9.61 -25.77
C TYR A 184 5.76 8.11 -26.02
N GLU A 185 6.98 7.59 -25.88
CA GLU A 185 7.27 6.18 -26.11
C GLU A 185 6.60 5.26 -25.09
N ASP A 186 6.47 5.69 -23.82
CA ASP A 186 5.71 4.92 -22.83
C ASP A 186 4.23 4.79 -23.23
N VAL A 187 3.61 5.87 -23.69
CA VAL A 187 2.20 5.86 -24.10
C VAL A 187 2.01 5.04 -25.37
N LYS A 188 2.93 5.17 -26.33
CA LYS A 188 2.94 4.37 -27.56
C LYS A 188 3.06 2.88 -27.26
N ALA A 189 3.96 2.49 -26.37
CA ALA A 189 4.14 1.11 -25.93
C ALA A 189 2.94 0.57 -25.13
N LEU A 190 2.19 1.43 -24.44
CA LEU A 190 0.91 1.05 -23.82
C LEU A 190 -0.16 0.81 -24.88
N LEU A 191 -0.34 1.74 -25.82
CA LEU A 191 -1.34 1.62 -26.88
C LEU A 191 -1.07 0.41 -27.80
N SER A 192 0.18 0.02 -28.03
CA SER A 192 0.51 -1.16 -28.85
C SER A 192 -0.01 -2.48 -28.26
N GLN A 193 -0.38 -2.49 -26.98
CA GLN A 193 -0.95 -3.66 -26.31
C GLN A 193 -2.44 -3.87 -26.62
N PHE A 194 -3.12 -2.86 -27.19
CA PHE A 194 -4.55 -2.91 -27.48
C PHE A 194 -4.80 -3.12 -28.99
N THR A 195 -5.66 -4.08 -29.34
CA THR A 195 -5.98 -4.38 -30.75
C THR A 195 -7.28 -3.78 -31.25
N SER A 196 -8.00 -3.04 -30.40
CA SER A 196 -9.29 -2.44 -30.73
C SER A 196 -9.18 -1.34 -31.80
N GLU A 197 -10.26 -1.12 -32.55
CA GLU A 197 -10.36 0.01 -33.50
C GLU A 197 -10.14 1.36 -32.79
N GLN A 198 -10.65 1.50 -31.56
CA GLN A 198 -10.40 2.68 -30.72
C GLN A 198 -8.90 2.88 -30.44
N ALA A 199 -8.15 1.81 -30.19
CA ALA A 199 -6.70 1.91 -29.96
C ALA A 199 -5.93 2.29 -31.23
N LYS A 200 -6.40 1.89 -32.41
CA LYS A 200 -5.82 2.37 -33.68
C LYS A 200 -6.02 3.88 -33.84
N TYR A 201 -7.25 4.36 -33.64
CA TYR A 201 -7.56 5.79 -33.65
C TYR A 201 -6.76 6.59 -32.60
N ASP A 202 -6.58 6.02 -31.41
CA ASP A 202 -5.80 6.64 -30.35
C ASP A 202 -4.31 6.74 -30.72
N ARG A 203 -3.74 5.78 -31.47
CA ARG A 203 -2.35 5.89 -31.97
C ARG A 203 -2.21 7.04 -32.96
N GLU A 204 -3.15 7.16 -33.89
CA GLU A 204 -3.19 8.29 -34.85
C GLU A 204 -3.34 9.63 -34.13
N THR A 205 -4.16 9.65 -33.08
CA THR A 205 -4.33 10.84 -32.23
C THR A 205 -3.06 11.17 -31.46
N LEU A 206 -2.38 10.18 -30.88
CA LEU A 206 -1.12 10.35 -30.16
C LEU A 206 -0.02 10.93 -31.05
N GLU A 207 0.08 10.49 -32.32
CA GLU A 207 1.08 10.99 -33.27
C GLU A 207 0.99 12.52 -33.49
N LYS A 208 -0.21 13.12 -33.39
CA LYS A 208 -0.39 14.58 -33.46
C LYS A 208 0.35 15.31 -32.34
N TYR A 209 0.63 14.61 -31.23
CA TYR A 209 1.29 15.12 -30.04
C TYR A 209 2.72 14.61 -29.86
N LYS A 210 3.35 14.02 -30.89
CA LYS A 210 4.73 13.48 -30.82
C LYS A 210 5.81 14.48 -30.40
N HIS A 211 5.53 15.77 -30.53
CA HIS A 211 6.42 16.86 -30.15
C HIS A 211 6.44 17.12 -28.63
N LEU A 212 5.47 16.59 -27.88
CA LEU A 212 5.41 16.76 -26.42
C LEU A 212 6.33 15.77 -25.71
N LYS A 213 7.05 16.26 -24.69
CA LYS A 213 7.99 15.44 -23.91
C LYS A 213 7.28 14.43 -23.00
N THR A 214 6.23 14.88 -22.32
CA THR A 214 5.54 14.07 -21.33
C THR A 214 4.05 14.32 -21.29
N PHE A 215 3.31 13.27 -20.95
CA PHE A 215 1.87 13.22 -20.79
C PHE A 215 1.53 12.84 -19.34
N ALA A 216 0.37 13.27 -18.88
CA ALA A 216 -0.22 12.78 -17.64
C ALA A 216 -1.06 11.53 -17.95
N LEU A 217 -0.85 10.44 -17.24
CA LEU A 217 -1.74 9.28 -17.27
C LEU A 217 -2.35 9.11 -15.89
N TYR A 218 -3.68 9.12 -15.79
CA TYR A 218 -4.38 8.76 -14.57
C TYR A 218 -5.77 8.23 -14.88
N TYR A 219 -6.25 7.30 -14.06
CA TYR A 219 -7.64 6.85 -14.10
C TYR A 219 -8.49 7.77 -13.22
N ASP A 220 -9.77 7.94 -13.55
CA ASP A 220 -10.71 8.71 -12.73
C ASP A 220 -11.14 7.91 -11.49
N LYS A 221 -10.14 7.58 -10.67
CA LYS A 221 -10.30 6.86 -9.42
C LYS A 221 -9.42 7.54 -8.37
N HIS A 222 -10.06 7.97 -7.29
CA HIS A 222 -9.37 8.53 -6.14
C HIS A 222 -9.09 7.42 -5.13
N TYR A 223 -7.97 7.54 -4.45
CA TYR A 223 -7.55 6.63 -3.40
C TYR A 223 -7.27 7.45 -2.14
N SER A 224 -7.69 6.94 -0.99
CA SER A 224 -7.33 7.52 0.29
C SER A 224 -5.84 7.28 0.55
N SER A 225 -5.09 8.37 0.64
CA SER A 225 -3.69 8.37 1.06
C SER A 225 -3.59 8.99 2.44
N MET A 226 -2.99 8.25 3.38
CA MET A 226 -2.87 8.68 4.77
C MET A 226 -1.50 9.29 5.02
N ASP A 227 -1.51 10.55 5.44
CA ASP A 227 -0.36 11.21 6.02
C ASP A 227 -0.46 11.18 7.54
N GLY A 228 0.61 10.75 8.20
CA GLY A 228 0.78 10.82 9.64
C GLY A 228 1.60 12.05 9.99
N ASN A 229 1.07 12.89 10.88
CA ASN A 229 1.79 13.99 11.50
C ASN A 229 2.04 13.63 12.97
N PHE A 230 3.32 13.46 13.32
CA PHE A 230 3.76 13.02 14.63
C PHE A 230 4.43 14.20 15.34
N LYS A 231 3.78 14.73 16.37
CA LYS A 231 4.36 15.77 17.22
C LYS A 231 5.25 15.09 18.26
N LEU A 232 6.54 15.42 18.27
CA LEU A 232 7.49 14.88 19.23
C LEU A 232 7.21 15.41 20.64
N LYS A 233 7.58 14.63 21.67
CA LYS A 233 7.65 15.11 23.06
C LYS A 233 8.81 16.08 23.20
N GLU A 234 9.97 15.70 22.65
CA GLU A 234 11.19 16.49 22.62
C GLU A 234 11.56 16.82 21.16
N PRO A 235 11.69 18.11 20.80
CA PRO A 235 12.09 18.51 19.46
C PRO A 235 13.50 18.04 19.10
N VAL A 236 13.71 17.65 17.84
CA VAL A 236 15.03 17.26 17.33
C VAL A 236 15.71 18.47 16.68
N ILE A 237 16.96 18.73 17.05
CA ILE A 237 17.79 19.77 16.43
C ILE A 237 18.46 19.20 15.18
N ILE A 238 18.21 19.80 14.01
CA ILE A 238 18.81 19.42 12.74
C ILE A 238 19.88 20.44 12.39
N LYS A 239 21.13 19.99 12.25
CA LYS A 239 22.25 20.80 11.73
C LYS A 239 22.29 20.70 10.21
N HIS A 240 22.20 21.84 9.54
CA HIS A 240 22.30 21.94 8.09
C HIS A 240 23.76 22.05 7.66
N LYS A 241 24.02 21.82 6.37
CA LYS A 241 25.37 21.87 5.79
C LYS A 241 26.01 23.26 5.86
N ASP A 242 25.20 24.30 6.00
CA ASP A 242 25.63 25.69 6.16
C ASP A 242 25.93 26.07 7.62
N GLY A 243 25.83 25.11 8.55
CA GLY A 243 26.04 25.34 9.99
C GLY A 243 24.82 25.89 10.72
N SER A 244 23.70 26.16 10.03
CA SER A 244 22.46 26.57 10.68
C SER A 244 21.77 25.41 11.40
N GLU A 245 21.02 25.73 12.45
CA GLU A 245 20.23 24.75 13.21
C GLU A 245 18.74 25.01 12.98
N SER A 246 17.97 23.96 12.72
CA SER A 246 16.51 24.04 12.70
C SER A 246 15.92 23.05 13.69
N GLU A 247 15.00 23.53 14.52
CA GLU A 247 14.24 22.70 15.44
C GLU A 247 13.08 22.03 14.70
N LYS A 248 13.01 20.70 14.79
CA LYS A 248 11.93 19.91 14.22
C LYS A 248 11.11 19.29 15.32
N SER A 249 9.91 19.83 15.54
CA SER A 249 8.93 19.31 16.52
C SER A 249 7.87 18.41 15.90
N ILE A 250 7.76 18.38 14.56
CA ILE A 250 6.77 17.57 13.84
C ILE A 250 7.47 16.74 12.76
N LEU A 251 7.24 15.43 12.79
CA LEU A 251 7.57 14.51 11.72
C LEU A 251 6.32 14.25 10.88
N THR A 252 6.38 14.56 9.58
CA THR A 252 5.31 14.24 8.62
C THR A 252 5.78 13.14 7.69
N GLN A 253 5.01 12.07 7.53
CA GLN A 253 5.32 10.99 6.58
C GLN A 253 4.08 10.24 6.13
N LYS A 254 4.20 9.56 4.98
CA LYS A 254 3.21 8.58 4.52
C LYS A 254 3.24 7.38 5.46
N ILE A 255 2.07 6.90 5.87
CA ILE A 255 1.97 5.79 6.82
C ILE A 255 1.04 4.70 6.31
N SER A 256 1.44 3.45 6.54
CA SER A 256 0.51 2.33 6.57
C SER A 256 -0.11 2.28 7.97
N SER A 257 -1.42 2.04 8.01
CA SER A 257 -2.11 1.65 9.24
C SER A 257 -2.08 0.14 9.46
N PRO A 258 -2.09 -0.37 10.70
CA PRO A 258 -1.96 0.36 11.97
C PRO A 258 -0.60 0.98 12.21
N ILE A 259 -0.57 1.98 13.09
CA ILE A 259 0.65 2.44 13.75
C ILE A 259 0.85 1.61 15.02
N TYR A 260 2.03 0.99 15.13
CA TYR A 260 2.46 0.28 16.33
C TYR A 260 3.44 1.18 17.10
N LEU A 261 3.05 1.60 18.31
CA LEU A 261 3.92 2.35 19.21
C LEU A 261 4.60 1.40 20.18
N LEU A 262 5.91 1.24 20.03
CA LEU A 262 6.73 0.42 20.92
C LEU A 262 7.10 1.21 22.18
N CYS A 263 6.82 0.62 23.33
CA CYS A 263 6.93 1.21 24.65
C CYS A 263 7.92 0.41 25.50
N GLU A 264 8.86 1.09 26.15
CA GLU A 264 9.85 0.46 27.04
C GLU A 264 9.27 0.15 28.44
N GLY A 265 8.11 0.71 28.78
CA GLY A 265 7.39 0.49 30.05
C GLY A 265 5.99 -0.09 29.85
N ASP A 266 5.12 0.03 30.86
CA ASP A 266 3.72 -0.44 30.76
C ASP A 266 2.99 0.34 29.66
N VAL A 267 2.36 -0.38 28.72
CA VAL A 267 1.54 0.19 27.65
C VAL A 267 0.38 1.04 28.20
N LYS A 268 -0.02 0.84 29.45
CA LYS A 268 -1.02 1.64 30.16
C LYS A 268 -0.55 3.06 30.50
N ASP A 269 0.75 3.28 30.59
CA ASP A 269 1.34 4.60 30.89
C ASP A 269 1.51 5.46 29.63
N VAL A 270 1.14 4.92 28.46
CA VAL A 270 1.24 5.64 27.20
C VAL A 270 0.23 6.78 27.17
N ASP A 271 0.72 7.99 27.38
CA ASP A 271 -0.01 9.24 27.15
C ASP A 271 0.39 9.85 25.80
N VAL A 272 -0.51 9.70 24.83
CA VAL A 272 -0.37 10.27 23.49
C VAL A 272 -1.75 10.65 22.97
N GLU A 273 -1.89 11.88 22.49
CA GLU A 273 -3.13 12.31 21.86
C GLU A 273 -3.20 11.74 20.44
N VAL A 274 -4.24 10.97 20.13
CA VAL A 274 -4.49 10.52 18.75
C VAL A 274 -5.64 11.30 18.15
N ARG A 275 -5.37 12.01 17.05
CA ARG A 275 -6.38 12.74 16.26
C ARG A 275 -6.58 12.07 14.92
N TYR A 276 -7.82 11.81 14.57
CA TYR A 276 -8.19 11.32 13.25
C TYR A 276 -9.04 12.34 12.53
N LYS A 277 -8.54 12.87 11.40
CA LYS A 277 -9.30 13.79 10.56
C LYS A 277 -9.21 13.36 9.11
N ILE A 278 -10.32 12.82 8.59
CA ILE A 278 -10.49 12.74 7.14
C ILE A 278 -10.83 14.16 6.68
N LYS A 279 -9.94 14.78 5.91
CA LYS A 279 -10.33 15.93 5.09
C LYS A 279 -10.69 15.35 3.73
N GLU A 280 -11.96 15.07 3.48
CA GLU A 280 -12.47 14.67 2.16
C GLU A 280 -12.45 15.82 1.14
N ASN A 281 -11.68 16.87 1.41
CA ASN A 281 -11.43 17.91 0.43
C ASN A 281 -10.30 17.43 -0.48
N LYS A 282 -10.49 17.53 -1.80
CA LYS A 282 -9.42 17.36 -2.80
C LYS A 282 -8.20 18.12 -2.30
N ASN A 283 -7.06 17.45 -2.27
CA ASN A 283 -5.83 18.04 -1.77
C ASN A 283 -5.46 19.24 -2.67
N THR A 284 -5.74 20.45 -2.22
CA THR A 284 -5.31 21.72 -2.83
C THR A 284 -3.87 22.08 -2.46
N ARG A 285 -3.05 21.09 -2.02
CA ARG A 285 -1.60 21.27 -1.89
C ARG A 285 -0.98 21.38 -3.29
N SER A 286 -1.17 22.57 -3.87
CA SER A 286 -0.50 23.10 -5.04
C SER A 286 0.95 23.42 -4.68
N SER A 287 1.79 22.40 -4.53
CA SER A 287 3.23 22.57 -4.73
C SER A 287 3.50 22.17 -6.18
N PHE A 288 3.67 23.19 -7.04
CA PHE A 288 3.67 23.17 -8.50
C PHE A 288 2.27 23.08 -9.13
N LYS A 289 1.79 24.19 -9.71
CA LYS A 289 0.61 24.26 -10.59
C LYS A 289 0.90 23.50 -11.89
N VAL A 290 1.06 22.19 -11.81
CA VAL A 290 1.02 21.33 -12.99
C VAL A 290 -0.46 21.18 -13.33
N VAL A 291 -0.95 22.05 -14.21
CA VAL A 291 -2.35 22.04 -14.63
C VAL A 291 -2.49 20.96 -15.69
N ILE A 292 -3.45 20.04 -15.53
CA ILE A 292 -3.69 18.93 -16.46
C ILE A 292 -5.04 19.16 -17.12
N GLY A 293 -5.12 18.90 -18.42
CA GLY A 293 -6.35 18.98 -19.19
C GLY A 293 -7.50 18.22 -18.54
N GLU A 294 -8.70 18.77 -18.64
CA GLU A 294 -9.90 18.18 -18.02
C GLU A 294 -10.33 16.88 -18.70
N LYS A 295 -10.04 16.74 -20.00
CA LYS A 295 -10.44 15.59 -20.82
C LYS A 295 -9.21 14.83 -21.31
N PRO A 296 -9.26 13.48 -21.34
CA PRO A 296 -8.17 12.73 -21.93
C PRO A 296 -8.17 12.92 -23.45
N ILE A 297 -6.97 12.98 -24.04
CA ILE A 297 -6.78 13.01 -25.48
C ILE A 297 -6.96 11.63 -26.12
N LEU A 298 -6.83 10.56 -25.32
CA LEU A 298 -6.99 9.17 -25.76
C LEU A 298 -8.15 8.49 -25.02
N ARG A 299 -8.86 7.56 -25.67
CA ARG A 299 -10.03 6.89 -25.07
C ARG A 299 -9.75 5.51 -24.50
N SER A 300 -8.79 4.78 -25.06
CA SER A 300 -8.40 3.43 -24.63
C SER A 300 -7.53 3.47 -23.37
N VAL A 301 -6.76 4.54 -23.20
CA VAL A 301 -5.98 4.83 -22.00
C VAL A 301 -6.20 6.29 -21.63
N PRO A 302 -6.49 6.61 -20.35
CA PRO A 302 -6.83 7.98 -19.96
C PRO A 302 -5.56 8.83 -19.85
N VAL A 303 -5.10 9.31 -21.01
CA VAL A 303 -3.93 10.16 -21.19
C VAL A 303 -4.37 11.58 -21.41
N TYR A 304 -3.77 12.51 -20.69
CA TYR A 304 -4.10 13.93 -20.66
C TYR A 304 -2.87 14.76 -21.00
N LEU A 305 -3.12 15.95 -21.53
CA LEU A 305 -2.09 16.95 -21.75
C LEU A 305 -1.87 17.77 -20.49
N TYR A 306 -0.64 18.21 -20.26
CA TYR A 306 -0.38 19.31 -19.34
C TYR A 306 -0.78 20.62 -20.03
N HIS A 307 -1.45 21.53 -19.32
CA HIS A 307 -1.65 22.90 -19.76
C HIS A 307 -0.31 23.64 -19.59
N GLU A 308 0.44 23.69 -20.69
CA GLU A 308 1.70 24.43 -20.90
C GLU A 308 2.86 24.08 -19.94
N GLU A 309 3.91 23.45 -20.49
CA GLU A 309 5.31 23.79 -20.17
C GLU A 309 5.79 24.75 -21.27
#